data_AF-A0A975VD31-F1
#
_entry.id   AF-A0A975VD31-F1
#
_cell.length_a   1.000
_cell.length_b   1.000
_cell.length_c   1.000
_cell.angle_alpha   90.00
_cell.angle_beta   90.00
_cell.angle_gamma   90.00
#
_symmetry.space_group_name_H-M   'P 1'
#
loop_
_entity.id
_entity.type
_entity.pdbx_description
1 polymer ?
#
loop_
_entity_poly.entity_id
_entity_poly.type
_entity_poly.pdbx_seq_one_letter_code
_entity_poly.pdbx_strand_id
1 'polypeptide(L)' 'MDHLLSGLATRLGQGPFVADRTGSYHLRIDGQSVLL' A
#
# COMPACT_ATOMS: atom_id res chain seq x y z
N MET A 1 -2.41 -9.13 6.49
CA MET A 1 -1.97 -7.76 6.11
C MET A 1 -2.87 -7.18 5.02
N ASP A 2 -3.29 -8.01 4.06
CA ASP A 2 -4.09 -7.59 2.90
C ASP A 2 -5.37 -6.81 3.24
N HIS A 3 -6.14 -7.21 4.27
CA HIS A 3 -7.36 -6.48 4.65
C HIS A 3 -7.10 -5.05 5.17
N LEU A 4 -5.96 -4.78 5.80
CA LEU A 4 -5.59 -3.44 6.28
C LEU A 4 -5.25 -2.53 5.10
N LEU A 5 -4.44 -3.04 4.16
CA LEU A 5 -4.04 -2.30 2.97
C LEU A 5 -5.23 -2.08 2.03
N SER A 6 -6.10 -3.07 1.83
CA SER A 6 -7.33 -2.89 1.07
C SER A 6 -8.24 -1.82 1.69
N GLY A 7 -8.44 -1.84 3.02
CA GLY A 7 -9.23 -0.81 3.71
C GLY A 7 -8.62 0.59 3.60
N LEU A 8 -7.29 0.69 3.67
CA LEU A 8 -6.57 1.95 3.48
C LEU A 8 -6.71 2.46 2.04
N ALA A 9 -6.60 1.60 1.03
CA ALA A 9 -6.77 1.95 -0.37
C ALA A 9 -8.16 2.54 -0.63
N THR A 10 -9.21 1.89 -0.11
CA THR A 10 -10.59 2.38 -0.20
C THR A 10 -10.77 3.75 0.45
N ARG A 11 -10.22 3.95 1.65
CA ARG A 11 -10.33 5.24 2.37
C ARG A 11 -9.62 6.39 1.65
N LEU A 12 -8.51 6.08 0.97
CA LEU A 12 -7.75 7.05 0.20
C LEU A 12 -8.31 7.25 -1.22
N GLY A 13 -9.35 6.51 -1.60
CA GLY A 13 -9.94 6.57 -2.94
C GLY A 13 -8.97 6.11 -4.04
N GLN A 14 -7.94 5.36 -3.67
CA GLN A 14 -6.93 4.88 -4.60
C GLN A 14 -7.16 3.41 -4.97
N GLY A 15 -6.53 2.98 -6.06
CA GLY A 15 -6.52 1.57 -6.47
C GLY A 15 -5.85 0.67 -5.42
N PRO A 16 -6.03 -0.66 -5.53
CA PRO A 16 -5.42 -1.61 -4.61
C PRO A 16 -3.89 -1.47 -4.59
N PHE A 17 -3.30 -1.59 -3.39
CA PHE A 17 -1.85 -1.66 -3.26
C PHE A 17 -1.34 -2.96 -3.89
N VAL A 18 -0.22 -2.86 -4.62
CA VAL A 18 0.41 -4.00 -5.29
C VAL A 18 1.73 -4.30 -4.60
N ALA A 19 1.90 -5.55 -4.19
CA ALA A 19 3.15 -6.03 -3.66
C ALA A 19 4.17 -6.27 -4.79
N ASP A 20 5.45 -6.11 -4.47
CA ASP A 20 6.54 -6.49 -5.36
C ASP A 20 6.68 -8.02 -5.47
N ARG A 21 7.67 -8.47 -6.26
CA ARG A 21 7.93 -9.91 -6.48
C ARG A 21 8.30 -10.68 -5.21
N THR A 22 8.71 -9.99 -4.16
CA THR A 22 9.03 -10.57 -2.85
C THR A 22 7.87 -10.54 -1.87
N GLY A 23 6.75 -9.91 -2.25
CA GLY A 23 5.57 -9.76 -1.40
C GLY A 23 5.58 -8.50 -0.54
N SER A 24 6.54 -7.59 -0.74
CA SER A 24 6.63 -6.33 0.00
C SER A 24 5.86 -5.20 -0.67
N TYR A 25 5.30 -4.31 0.14
CA TYR A 25 4.55 -3.14 -0.34
C TYR A 25 5.39 -1.87 -0.24
N HIS A 26 5.44 -1.11 -1.32
CA HIS A 26 6.14 0.17 -1.39
C HIS A 26 5.11 1.29 -1.38
N LEU A 27 4.92 1.94 -0.22
CA LEU A 27 4.01 3.07 -0.09
C LEU A 27 4.77 4.38 -0.16
N ARG A 28 4.18 5.39 -0.80
CA ARG A 28 4.70 6.76 -0.77
C ARG A 28 3.70 7.66 -0.06
N ILE A 29 4.09 8.20 1.09
CA ILE A 29 3.27 9.05 1.94
C ILE A 29 3.99 10.40 2.01
N ASP A 30 3.33 11.46 1.53
CA ASP A 30 3.88 12.83 1.51
C ASP A 30 5.30 12.95 0.92
N GLY A 31 5.61 12.09 -0.06
CA GLY A 31 6.93 12.05 -0.71
C GLY A 31 7.96 11.15 -0.03
N GLN A 32 7.65 10.59 1.15
CA GLN A 32 8.48 9.63 1.85
C GLN A 32 8.10 8.19 1.50
N SER A 33 9.09 7.34 1.23
CA SER A 33 8.87 5.92 0.92
C SER A 33 8.89 5.07 2.19
N VAL A 34 7.90 4.19 2.33
CA VAL A 34 7.76 3.23 3.41
C VAL A 34 7.67 1.83 2.81
N LEU A 35 8.48 0.90 3.31
CA LEU A 35 8.47 -0.51 2.95
C LEU A 35 7.73 -1.31 4.03
N LEU A 36 6.74 -2.10 3.62
CA LEU A 36 5.95 -2.99 4.49
C LEU A 36 6.02 -4.44 4.02
#